data_AF-K1R9D1-F1
#
_entry.id   AF-K1R9D1-F1
#
_cell.length_a   1.000
_cell.length_b   1.000
_cell.length_c   1.000
_cell.angle_alpha   90.00
_cell.angle_beta   90.00
_cell.angle_gamma   90.00
#
_symmetry.space_group_name_H-M   'P 1'
#
loop_
_entity.id
_entity.type
_entity.pdbx_description
1 polymer ?
#
loop_
_entity_poly.entity_id
_entity_poly.type
_entity_poly.pdbx_seq_one_letter_code
_entity_poly.pdbx_strand_id
1 'polypeptide(L)'
;MNPINDKTNWNLVAIIVLGTFVPICLILVTYIYCKNINLCMKNGIGPLYIACQNGYKNIVELLLSKDANINVCTEKGISPLFIASQSQQESIVELLLSKGADINLCSKDGTTPLDIASQQRHKNILNFLQNNGGKHGYVKTA
;
A
#
# COMPACT_ATOMS: atom_id res chain seq x y z
N MET A 1 28.17 -9.82 -8.40
CA MET A 1 28.40 -9.17 -7.09
C MET A 1 27.40 -8.03 -6.96
N ASN A 2 26.46 -8.11 -6.01
CA ASN A 2 25.31 -7.21 -5.91
C ASN A 2 25.42 -6.36 -4.62
N PRO A 3 25.58 -5.03 -4.69
CA PRO A 3 26.06 -4.21 -3.56
C PRO A 3 24.94 -3.71 -2.62
N ILE A 4 23.82 -4.43 -2.47
CA ILE A 4 22.62 -3.91 -1.78
C ILE A 4 22.50 -4.40 -0.33
N ASN A 5 23.37 -5.30 0.14
CA ASN A 5 23.15 -5.99 1.41
C ASN A 5 23.74 -5.33 2.66
N ASP A 6 24.19 -4.07 2.59
CA ASP A 6 24.85 -3.43 3.73
C ASP A 6 23.90 -2.58 4.57
N LYS A 7 23.86 -2.88 5.87
CA LYS A 7 22.89 -2.33 6.85
C LYS A 7 23.04 -0.83 7.10
N THR A 8 24.07 -0.19 6.53
CA THR A 8 24.40 1.23 6.66
C THR A 8 23.46 2.17 5.92
N ASN A 9 22.75 1.69 4.89
CA ASN A 9 21.86 2.55 4.10
C ASN A 9 20.52 2.84 4.81
N TRP A 10 20.11 2.00 5.75
CA TRP A 10 18.83 2.14 6.45
C TRP A 10 18.80 3.23 7.52
N ASN A 11 19.91 3.42 8.24
CA ASN A 11 20.01 4.47 9.26
C ASN A 11 20.05 5.87 8.64
N LEU A 12 20.67 6.02 7.46
CA LEU A 12 20.65 7.26 6.69
C LEU A 12 19.24 7.59 6.17
N VAL A 13 18.52 6.57 5.66
CA VAL A 13 17.13 6.72 5.22
C VAL A 13 16.21 7.13 6.37
N ALA A 14 16.40 6.58 7.58
CA ALA A 14 15.62 6.96 8.75
C ALA A 14 15.87 8.42 9.21
N ILE A 15 17.10 8.91 9.10
CA ILE A 15 17.47 10.30 9.48
C ILE A 15 16.86 11.32 8.49
N ILE A 16 16.80 11.00 7.19
CA ILE A 16 16.21 11.89 6.16
C ILE A 16 14.68 12.00 6.32
N VAL A 17 14.02 10.95 6.78
CA VAL A 17 12.55 10.93 6.96
C VAL A 17 12.08 11.71 8.19
N LEU A 18 12.95 11.88 9.20
CA LEU A 18 12.58 12.54 10.47
C LEU A 18 12.88 14.05 10.51
N GLY A 19 13.64 14.59 9.55
CA GLY A 19 14.11 15.98 9.55
C GLY A 19 13.55 16.86 8.43
N THR A 20 12.33 17.36 8.60
CA THR A 20 11.74 18.59 8.00
C THR A 20 11.68 18.81 6.48
N PHE A 21 10.47 19.21 6.04
CA PHE A 21 10.02 19.77 4.75
C PHE A 21 9.78 18.79 3.59
N VAL A 22 8.49 18.47 3.39
CA VAL A 22 7.97 17.20 2.85
C VAL A 22 7.65 17.10 1.34
N PRO A 23 7.68 18.11 0.44
CA PRO A 23 7.31 17.82 -0.96
C PRO A 23 8.44 17.30 -1.85
N ILE A 24 9.69 17.75 -1.65
CA ILE A 24 10.79 17.52 -2.61
C ILE A 24 11.63 16.28 -2.27
N CYS A 25 11.81 15.97 -0.98
CA CYS A 25 12.51 14.76 -0.54
C CYS A 25 11.78 13.47 -0.94
N LEU A 26 10.45 13.46 -0.99
CA LEU A 26 9.68 12.28 -1.36
C LEU A 26 9.86 11.90 -2.84
N ILE A 27 9.99 12.91 -3.72
CA ILE A 27 10.22 12.74 -5.16
C ILE A 27 11.62 12.17 -5.43
N LEU A 28 12.64 12.63 -4.70
CA LEU A 28 14.01 12.09 -4.79
C LEU A 28 14.11 10.65 -4.27
N VAL A 29 13.40 10.33 -3.19
CA VAL A 29 13.37 8.95 -2.64
C VAL A 29 12.64 8.00 -3.60
N THR A 30 11.52 8.41 -4.21
CA THR A 30 10.89 7.61 -5.28
C THR A 30 11.79 7.49 -6.51
N TYR A 31 12.42 8.57 -6.98
CA TYR A 31 13.29 8.55 -8.16
C TYR A 31 14.51 7.62 -8.00
N ILE A 32 15.13 7.54 -6.82
CA ILE A 32 16.25 6.62 -6.54
C ILE A 32 15.78 5.16 -6.32
N TYR A 33 14.59 4.94 -5.74
CA TYR A 33 14.01 3.59 -5.60
C TYR A 33 13.42 3.05 -6.92
N CYS A 34 12.97 3.92 -7.82
CA CYS A 34 12.32 3.59 -9.09
C CYS A 34 13.22 2.91 -10.14
N LYS A 35 14.49 2.58 -9.82
CA LYS A 35 15.25 1.64 -10.65
C LYS A 35 14.66 0.22 -10.65
N ASN A 36 13.75 -0.08 -9.70
CA ASN A 36 12.81 -1.19 -9.80
C ASN A 36 11.54 -0.86 -9.00
N ILE A 37 10.47 -0.52 -9.70
CA ILE A 37 9.11 -0.20 -9.21
C ILE A 37 8.51 -1.28 -8.28
N ASN A 38 9.04 -2.51 -8.36
CA ASN A 38 8.67 -3.66 -7.54
C ASN A 38 9.69 -4.00 -6.44
N LEU A 39 10.70 -3.15 -6.17
CA LEU A 39 11.61 -3.34 -5.04
C LEU A 39 10.83 -3.14 -3.74
N CYS A 40 10.43 -4.25 -3.16
CA CYS A 40 9.92 -4.28 -1.81
C CYS A 40 11.07 -4.14 -0.81
N MET A 41 10.84 -3.32 0.21
CA MET A 41 11.61 -3.30 1.43
C MET A 41 11.55 -4.69 2.11
N LYS A 42 12.53 -5.05 2.96
CA LYS A 42 12.42 -6.26 3.81
C LYS A 42 11.04 -6.23 4.48
N ASN A 43 10.23 -7.29 4.32
CA ASN A 43 8.81 -7.42 4.66
C ASN A 43 7.79 -7.18 3.52
N GLY A 44 8.22 -6.96 2.27
CA GLY A 44 7.29 -6.82 1.14
C GLY A 44 6.68 -5.42 0.99
N ILE A 45 7.19 -4.42 1.73
CA ILE A 45 6.67 -3.05 1.72
C ILE A 45 7.27 -2.28 0.54
N GLY A 46 6.48 -2.04 -0.51
CA GLY A 46 6.89 -1.29 -1.70
C GLY A 46 6.47 0.19 -1.68
N PRO A 47 6.91 0.98 -2.68
CA PRO A 47 6.54 2.40 -2.80
C PRO A 47 5.02 2.59 -2.92
N LEU A 48 4.32 1.69 -3.61
CA LEU A 48 2.86 1.72 -3.75
C LEU A 48 2.16 1.54 -2.39
N TYR A 49 2.66 0.63 -1.56
CA TYR A 49 2.12 0.41 -0.20
C TYR A 49 2.23 1.69 0.64
N ILE A 50 3.40 2.33 0.65
CA ILE A 50 3.63 3.55 1.45
C ILE A 50 2.75 4.70 0.94
N ALA A 51 2.61 4.85 -0.38
CA ALA A 51 1.74 5.86 -0.97
C ALA A 51 0.27 5.64 -0.59
N CYS A 52 -0.21 4.38 -0.63
CA CYS A 52 -1.56 4.01 -0.22
C CYS A 52 -1.81 4.23 1.29
N GLN A 53 -0.82 3.94 2.14
CA GLN A 53 -0.93 4.14 3.59
C GLN A 53 -1.02 5.63 3.96
N ASN A 54 -0.25 6.49 3.29
CA ASN A 54 -0.12 7.91 3.63
C ASN A 54 -1.09 8.83 2.87
N GLY A 55 -1.93 8.30 1.97
CA GLY A 55 -2.89 9.14 1.24
C GLY A 55 -2.31 9.89 0.03
N TYR A 56 -1.14 9.49 -0.49
CA TYR A 56 -0.49 10.17 -1.61
C TYR A 56 -1.07 9.75 -2.97
N LYS A 57 -2.32 10.16 -3.25
CA LYS A 57 -3.05 9.79 -4.47
C LYS A 57 -2.27 10.04 -5.77
N ASN A 58 -1.63 11.21 -5.90
CA ASN A 58 -0.81 11.57 -7.06
C ASN A 58 0.37 10.60 -7.28
N ILE A 59 0.99 10.12 -6.19
CA ILE A 59 2.07 9.14 -6.25
C ILE A 59 1.52 7.76 -6.62
N VAL A 60 0.37 7.37 -6.08
CA VAL A 60 -0.32 6.13 -6.48
C VAL A 60 -0.62 6.13 -7.98
N GLU A 61 -1.18 7.21 -8.52
CA GLU A 61 -1.44 7.35 -9.97
C GLU A 61 -0.16 7.26 -10.78
N LEU A 62 0.91 7.95 -10.36
CA LEU A 62 2.20 7.89 -11.04
C LEU A 62 2.77 6.47 -11.04
N LEU A 63 2.76 5.77 -9.91
CA LEU A 63 3.27 4.40 -9.81
C LEU A 63 2.45 3.43 -10.68
N LEU A 64 1.13 3.53 -10.66
CA LEU A 64 0.26 2.71 -11.51
C LEU A 64 0.44 3.02 -13.00
N SER A 65 0.73 4.28 -13.36
CA SER A 65 1.08 4.66 -14.75
C SER A 65 2.42 4.11 -15.24
N LYS A 66 3.27 3.66 -14.29
CA LYS A 66 4.56 3.02 -14.55
C LYS A 66 4.46 1.50 -14.43
N ASP A 67 3.27 0.91 -14.57
CA ASP A 67 3.06 -0.54 -14.47
C ASP A 67 3.47 -1.14 -13.12
N ALA A 68 3.37 -0.36 -12.03
CA ALA A 68 3.50 -0.93 -10.69
C ALA A 68 2.41 -1.99 -10.47
N ASN A 69 2.78 -3.11 -9.88
CA ASN A 69 1.81 -4.17 -9.59
C ASN A 69 0.80 -3.69 -8.52
N ILE A 70 -0.43 -3.43 -8.96
CA ILE A 70 -1.54 -2.96 -8.13
C ILE A 70 -1.93 -3.93 -7.01
N ASN A 71 -1.61 -5.21 -7.19
CA ASN A 71 -1.92 -6.32 -6.30
C ASN A 71 -0.67 -6.81 -5.54
N VAL A 72 0.36 -5.97 -5.41
CA VAL A 72 1.58 -6.33 -4.68
C VAL A 72 1.29 -6.56 -3.19
N CYS A 73 1.43 -7.79 -2.75
CA CYS A 73 1.22 -8.14 -1.35
C CYS A 73 2.54 -8.09 -0.55
N THR A 74 2.43 -7.61 0.69
CA THR A 74 3.53 -7.72 1.67
C THR A 74 3.73 -9.18 2.09
N GLU A 75 4.78 -9.46 2.88
CA GLU A 75 4.97 -10.77 3.49
C GLU A 75 3.81 -11.19 4.41
N LYS A 76 2.97 -10.25 4.86
CA LYS A 76 1.76 -10.55 5.63
C LYS A 76 0.52 -10.80 4.75
N GLY A 77 0.65 -10.77 3.43
CA GLY A 77 -0.49 -10.84 2.51
C GLY A 77 -1.27 -9.53 2.40
N ILE A 78 -0.76 -8.44 2.98
CA ILE A 78 -1.45 -7.14 2.93
C ILE A 78 -1.26 -6.53 1.54
N SER A 79 -2.37 -6.28 0.82
CA SER A 79 -2.39 -5.62 -0.48
C SER A 79 -2.45 -4.08 -0.35
N PRO A 80 -2.20 -3.32 -1.43
CA PRO A 80 -2.32 -1.86 -1.42
C PRO A 80 -3.75 -1.40 -1.12
N LEU A 81 -4.75 -2.16 -1.60
CA LEU A 81 -6.15 -1.91 -1.30
C LEU A 81 -6.45 -2.12 0.19
N PHE A 82 -5.94 -3.20 0.79
CA PHE A 82 -6.12 -3.46 2.21
C PHE A 82 -5.58 -2.32 3.07
N ILE A 83 -4.36 -1.86 2.81
CA ILE A 83 -3.76 -0.79 3.61
C ILE A 83 -4.48 0.55 3.38
N ALA A 84 -4.92 0.84 2.16
CA ALA A 84 -5.74 2.04 1.88
C ALA A 84 -7.06 2.00 2.66
N SER A 85 -7.73 0.83 2.71
CA SER A 85 -8.95 0.63 3.49
C SER A 85 -8.73 0.76 5.00
N GLN A 86 -7.60 0.24 5.50
CA GLN A 86 -7.19 0.38 6.91
C GLN A 86 -6.87 1.83 7.28
N SER A 87 -6.23 2.58 6.37
CA SER A 87 -5.79 3.97 6.59
C SER A 87 -6.85 5.02 6.24
N GLN A 88 -8.11 4.62 6.00
CA GLN A 88 -9.23 5.51 5.67
C GLN A 88 -9.04 6.32 4.37
N GLN A 89 -8.24 5.82 3.42
CA GLN A 89 -7.92 6.55 2.19
C GLN A 89 -8.96 6.30 1.09
N GLU A 90 -10.17 6.83 1.27
CA GLU A 90 -11.33 6.65 0.36
C GLU A 90 -10.97 6.89 -1.11
N SER A 91 -10.37 8.04 -1.43
CA SER A 91 -10.01 8.38 -2.81
C SER A 91 -8.96 7.45 -3.43
N ILE A 92 -8.13 6.80 -2.61
CA ILE A 92 -7.15 5.81 -3.08
C ILE A 92 -7.82 4.46 -3.28
N VAL A 93 -8.73 4.06 -2.40
CA VAL A 93 -9.54 2.84 -2.56
C VAL A 93 -10.31 2.88 -3.89
N GLU A 94 -10.98 4.01 -4.17
CA GLU A 94 -11.67 4.24 -5.44
C GLU A 94 -10.74 4.14 -6.63
N LEU A 95 -9.58 4.82 -6.56
CA LEU A 95 -8.57 4.78 -7.61
C LEU A 95 -8.08 3.36 -7.88
N LEU A 96 -7.72 2.61 -6.84
CA LEU A 96 -7.21 1.25 -6.95
C LEU A 96 -8.25 0.33 -7.61
N LEU A 97 -9.51 0.39 -7.18
CA LEU A 97 -10.59 -0.40 -7.78
C LEU A 97 -10.87 0.00 -9.22
N SER A 98 -10.85 1.30 -9.55
CA SER A 98 -10.99 1.77 -10.93
C SER A 98 -9.87 1.28 -11.86
N LYS A 99 -8.71 0.92 -11.30
CA LYS A 99 -7.53 0.41 -12.00
C LYS A 99 -7.45 -1.13 -11.97
N GLY A 100 -8.47 -1.81 -11.46
CA GLY A 100 -8.57 -3.27 -11.47
C GLY A 100 -7.83 -3.95 -10.31
N ALA A 101 -7.67 -3.28 -9.16
CA ALA A 101 -7.21 -3.94 -7.94
C ALA A 101 -8.16 -5.08 -7.56
N ASP A 102 -7.61 -6.21 -7.10
CA ASP A 102 -8.42 -7.32 -6.62
C ASP A 102 -8.99 -6.99 -5.24
N ILE A 103 -10.31 -6.80 -5.22
CA ILE A 103 -11.09 -6.40 -4.05
C ILE A 103 -11.08 -7.44 -2.92
N ASN A 104 -10.80 -8.71 -3.24
CA ASN A 104 -10.90 -9.83 -2.31
C ASN A 104 -9.52 -10.35 -1.84
N LEU A 105 -8.42 -9.68 -2.20
CA LEU A 105 -7.10 -10.05 -1.71
C LEU A 105 -7.00 -9.94 -0.19
N CYS A 106 -6.92 -11.09 0.47
CA CYS A 106 -6.87 -11.18 1.92
C CYS A 106 -5.43 -11.26 2.45
N SER A 107 -5.27 -10.78 3.69
CA SER A 107 -4.11 -11.02 4.54
C SER A 107 -3.91 -12.53 4.75
N LYS A 108 -2.72 -12.93 5.20
CA LYS A 108 -2.43 -14.31 5.63
C LYS A 108 -3.39 -14.82 6.71
N ASP A 109 -3.96 -13.92 7.51
CA ASP A 109 -4.94 -14.24 8.55
C ASP A 109 -6.37 -14.47 7.99
N GLY A 110 -6.55 -14.33 6.68
CA GLY A 110 -7.86 -14.43 6.02
C GLY A 110 -8.66 -13.14 6.02
N THR A 111 -8.17 -12.06 6.64
CA THR A 111 -8.83 -10.75 6.68
C THR A 111 -8.82 -10.07 5.32
N THR A 112 -9.98 -9.67 4.82
CA THR A 112 -10.15 -8.94 3.55
C THR A 112 -10.13 -7.41 3.74
N PRO A 113 -10.02 -6.62 2.66
CA PRO A 113 -10.19 -5.17 2.72
C PRO A 113 -11.56 -4.75 3.29
N LEU A 114 -12.61 -5.56 3.05
CA LEU A 114 -13.94 -5.32 3.60
C LEU A 114 -13.96 -5.51 5.13
N ASP A 115 -13.35 -6.59 5.62
CA ASP A 115 -13.29 -6.89 7.06
C ASP A 115 -12.54 -5.79 7.82
N ILE A 116 -11.40 -5.32 7.29
CA ILE A 116 -10.64 -4.27 7.96
C ILE A 116 -11.38 -2.93 7.91
N ALA A 117 -12.07 -2.59 6.81
CA ALA A 117 -12.91 -1.39 6.74
C ALA A 117 -14.05 -1.46 7.77
N SER A 118 -14.63 -2.64 7.98
CA SER A 118 -15.66 -2.90 8.99
C SER A 118 -15.12 -2.72 10.42
N GLN A 119 -13.97 -3.33 10.72
CA GLN A 119 -13.30 -3.24 12.03
C GLN A 119 -12.93 -1.79 12.39
N GLN A 120 -12.45 -1.02 11.42
CA GLN A 120 -12.11 0.40 11.59
C GLN A 120 -13.34 1.33 11.56
N ARG A 121 -14.55 0.79 11.34
CA ARG A 121 -15.81 1.55 11.25
C ARG A 121 -15.81 2.60 10.11
N HIS A 122 -15.08 2.33 9.04
CA HIS A 122 -15.01 3.19 7.85
C HIS A 122 -16.21 2.95 6.94
N LYS A 123 -17.39 3.46 7.32
CA LYS A 123 -18.67 3.19 6.64
C LYS A 123 -18.65 3.48 5.14
N ASN A 124 -18.01 4.56 4.71
CA ASN A 124 -17.94 4.93 3.30
C ASN A 124 -17.16 3.88 2.50
N ILE A 125 -15.95 3.54 2.95
CA ILE A 125 -15.11 2.51 2.33
C ILE A 125 -15.81 1.15 2.37
N LEU A 126 -16.44 0.80 3.49
CA LEU A 126 -17.20 -0.44 3.64
C LEU A 126 -18.31 -0.55 2.60
N ASN A 127 -19.16 0.49 2.50
CA ASN A 127 -20.25 0.54 1.53
C ASN A 127 -19.71 0.50 0.10
N PHE A 128 -18.62 1.22 -0.17
CA PHE A 128 -17.99 1.23 -1.49
C PHE A 128 -17.48 -0.16 -1.88
N LEU A 129 -16.73 -0.82 -0.99
CA LEU A 129 -16.24 -2.17 -1.21
C LEU A 129 -17.38 -3.18 -1.39
N GLN A 130 -18.43 -3.09 -0.56
CA GLN A 130 -19.60 -3.97 -0.66
C GLN A 130 -20.33 -3.79 -2.00
N ASN A 131 -20.52 -2.55 -2.45
CA ASN A 131 -21.15 -2.25 -3.74
C ASN A 131 -20.31 -2.72 -4.94
N ASN A 132 -18.99 -2.81 -4.78
CA ASN A 132 -18.06 -3.33 -5.79
C ASN A 132 -17.83 -4.85 -5.68
N GLY A 133 -18.62 -5.57 -4.87
CA GLY A 133 -18.56 -7.03 -4.77
C GLY A 133 -17.48 -7.56 -3.81
N GLY A 134 -17.00 -6.74 -2.89
CA GLY A 134 -16.12 -7.16 -1.80
C GLY A 134 -16.82 -8.16 -0.90
N LYS A 135 -16.10 -9.22 -0.52
CA LYS A 135 -16.60 -10.29 0.34
C LYS A 135 -15.90 -10.26 1.68
N HIS A 136 -16.60 -10.69 2.72
CA HIS A 136 -15.97 -10.98 4.01
C HIS A 136 -15.03 -12.17 3.85
N GLY A 137 -13.90 -12.11 4.52
CA GLY A 137 -12.93 -13.18 4.55
C GLY A 137 -13.34 -14.32 5.46
N TYR A 138 -12.57 -15.40 5.43
CA TYR A 138 -12.66 -16.45 6.44
C TYR A 138 -11.95 -15.97 7.70
N VAL A 139 -12.57 -15.02 8.41
CA VAL A 139 -12.10 -14.62 9.73
C VAL A 139 -12.23 -15.85 10.62
N LYS A 140 -11.11 -16.42 11.07
CA LYS A 140 -11.12 -17.34 12.21
C LYS A 140 -11.56 -16.53 13.42
N THR A 141 -12.85 -16.39 13.63
CA THR A 141 -13.41 -15.95 14.90
C THR A 141 -13.03 -17.01 15.92
N ALA A 142 -12.09 -16.68 16.80
CA ALA A 142 -11.76 -17.46 17.98
C ALA A 142 -12.92 -17.43 18.98
#